data_AF-A0A2V7A2N4-F1
#
_entry.id   AF-A0A2V7A2N4-F1
#
_cell.length_a   1.000
_cell.length_b   1.000
_cell.length_c   1.000
_cell.angle_alpha   90.00
_cell.angle_beta   90.00
_cell.angle_gamma   90.00
#
_symmetry.space_group_name_H-M   'P 1'
#
loop_
_entity.id
_entity.type
_entity.pdbx_description
1 polymer ?
#
loop_
_entity_poly.entity_id
_entity_poly.type
_entity_poly.pdbx_seq_one_letter_code
_entity_poly.pdbx_strand_id
1 'polypeptide(L)'
;MKRLMTTLTVAALFVMAAAHVSAADLKPIQTQKTKDVVVTLANESGQWKQGKNEFVLELTSAKDKQPIDASKVSLNTSMTMPGMAPMIAGATLSPDKTPGRYLGTITFPDSGTRQVTVTWDGPAGKGSTKFSVSVR
;
A
#
# COMPACT_ATOMS: atom_id res chain seq x y z
N MET A 1 -6.89 45.75 45.07
CA MET A 1 -8.35 45.49 45.17
C MET A 1 -8.86 45.14 43.78
N LYS A 2 -9.54 43.98 43.66
CA LYS A 2 -10.56 43.51 42.69
C LYS A 2 -10.72 44.27 41.35
N ARG A 3 -10.95 43.69 40.16
CA ARG A 3 -11.08 42.34 39.57
C ARG A 3 -11.22 42.67 38.06
N LEU A 4 -10.49 42.02 37.16
CA LEU A 4 -10.84 42.02 35.73
C LEU A 4 -10.82 40.57 35.26
N MET A 5 -12.00 39.97 35.18
CA MET A 5 -12.22 38.60 34.73
C MET A 5 -12.05 38.55 33.22
N THR A 6 -10.96 37.92 32.77
CA THR A 6 -10.72 37.63 31.36
C THR A 6 -11.62 36.47 30.94
N THR A 7 -12.41 36.72 29.90
CA THR A 7 -13.33 35.80 29.23
C THR A 7 -12.59 34.59 28.68
N LEU A 8 -12.96 33.39 29.12
CA LEU A 8 -12.45 32.12 28.60
C LEU A 8 -13.19 31.79 27.29
N THR A 9 -12.54 32.02 26.15
CA THR A 9 -13.06 31.58 24.85
C THR A 9 -12.73 30.11 24.65
N VAL A 10 -13.73 29.24 24.69
CA VAL A 10 -13.59 27.83 24.33
C VAL A 10 -13.51 27.73 22.81
N ALA A 11 -12.31 27.55 22.28
CA ALA A 11 -12.11 27.19 20.88
C ALA A 11 -12.40 25.68 20.73
N ALA A 12 -13.54 25.34 20.14
CA ALA A 12 -13.85 23.98 19.73
C ALA A 12 -12.91 23.58 18.58
N LEU A 13 -11.85 22.83 18.89
CA LEU A 13 -11.06 22.14 17.88
C LEU A 13 -11.91 21.01 17.29
N PHE A 14 -12.40 21.21 16.06
CA PHE A 14 -12.87 20.13 15.21
C PHE A 14 -11.67 19.27 14.82
N VAL A 15 -11.41 18.21 15.59
CA VAL A 15 -10.46 17.17 15.19
C VAL A 15 -11.15 16.38 14.07
N MET A 16 -10.78 16.66 12.82
CA MET A 16 -11.04 15.73 11.72
C MET A 16 -10.32 14.42 12.05
N ALA A 17 -11.08 13.41 12.46
CA ALA A 17 -10.59 12.06 12.60
C ALA A 17 -10.28 11.53 11.19
N ALA A 18 -9.07 11.81 10.70
CA ALA A 18 -8.48 10.98 9.64
C ALA A 18 -8.42 9.58 10.23
N ALA A 19 -9.20 8.65 9.68
CA ALA A 19 -9.22 7.27 10.10
C ALA A 19 -7.78 6.74 10.11
N HIS A 20 -7.22 6.60 11.30
CA HIS A 20 -5.92 5.98 11.51
C HIS A 20 -6.10 4.49 11.24
N VAL A 21 -5.99 4.08 9.98
CA VAL A 21 -5.86 2.66 9.64
C VAL A 21 -4.49 2.22 10.13
N SER A 22 -4.46 1.67 11.35
CA SER A 22 -3.27 1.07 11.93
C SER A 22 -2.94 -0.21 11.15
N ALA A 23 -1.66 -0.50 10.96
CA ALA A 23 -1.24 -1.70 10.23
C ALA A 23 -1.75 -3.02 10.87
N ALA A 24 -2.16 -2.97 12.15
CA ALA A 24 -2.74 -4.09 12.88
C ALA A 24 -4.10 -4.59 12.33
N ASP A 25 -4.83 -3.75 11.59
CA ASP A 25 -6.17 -4.09 11.07
C ASP A 25 -6.14 -4.58 9.61
N LEU A 26 -4.97 -4.57 8.98
CA LEU A 26 -4.83 -4.95 7.57
C LEU A 26 -4.66 -6.46 7.42
N LYS A 27 -5.36 -7.01 6.44
CA LYS A 27 -5.30 -8.42 6.08
C LYS A 27 -4.40 -8.60 4.85
N PRO A 28 -3.41 -9.51 4.91
CA PRO A 28 -2.61 -9.82 3.73
C PRO A 28 -3.48 -10.33 2.58
N ILE A 29 -3.33 -9.71 1.41
CA ILE A 29 -3.81 -10.23 0.13
C ILE A 29 -2.83 -11.27 -0.39
N GLN A 30 -1.53 -10.94 -0.35
CA GLN A 30 -0.45 -11.82 -0.77
C GLN A 30 0.86 -11.41 -0.10
N THR A 31 1.65 -12.41 0.31
CA THR A 31 3.05 -12.21 0.71
C THR A 31 3.94 -12.99 -0.26
N GLN A 32 4.89 -12.28 -0.86
CA GLN A 32 5.88 -12.86 -1.77
C GLN A 32 7.28 -12.67 -1.19
N LYS A 33 7.92 -13.79 -0.86
CA LYS A 33 9.32 -13.81 -0.43
C LYS A 33 10.24 -13.96 -1.65
N THR A 34 11.28 -13.16 -1.69
CA THR A 34 12.46 -13.30 -2.57
C THR A 34 13.67 -13.69 -1.70
N LYS A 35 14.87 -13.73 -2.30
CA LYS A 35 16.09 -14.01 -1.55
C LYS A 35 16.31 -13.02 -0.40
N ASP A 36 16.19 -11.72 -0.69
CA ASP A 36 16.60 -10.65 0.22
C ASP A 36 15.42 -9.80 0.71
N VAL A 37 14.26 -9.88 0.04
CA VAL A 37 13.08 -9.03 0.31
C VAL A 37 11.81 -9.86 0.48
N VAL A 38 11.00 -9.53 1.48
CA VAL A 38 9.61 -9.96 1.62
C VAL A 38 8.72 -8.80 1.21
N VAL A 39 7.86 -9.04 0.22
CA VAL A 39 6.86 -8.08 -0.26
C VAL A 39 5.50 -8.51 0.26
N THR A 40 4.85 -7.68 1.05
CA THR A 40 3.49 -7.91 1.54
C THR A 40 2.54 -6.91 0.94
N LEU A 41 1.50 -7.40 0.28
CA LEU A 41 0.37 -6.62 -0.20
C LEU A 41 -0.81 -6.90 0.73
N ALA A 42 -1.41 -5.86 1.30
CA ALA A 42 -2.51 -5.98 2.26
C ALA A 42 -3.55 -4.88 2.10
N ASN A 43 -4.79 -5.17 2.46
CA ASN A 43 -5.86 -4.16 2.60
C ASN A 43 -6.82 -4.60 3.72
N GLU A 44 -7.88 -3.83 3.97
CA GLU A 44 -8.83 -4.11 5.06
C GLU A 44 -9.58 -5.45 4.89
N SER A 45 -9.85 -5.85 3.65
CA SER A 45 -10.62 -7.07 3.34
C SER A 45 -9.77 -8.31 3.12
N GLY A 46 -8.47 -8.17 2.85
CA GLY A 46 -7.58 -9.25 2.39
C GLY A 46 -7.84 -9.67 0.94
N GLN A 47 -8.56 -8.85 0.17
CA GLN A 47 -8.91 -9.15 -1.22
C GLN A 47 -9.09 -7.87 -2.04
N TRP A 48 -8.60 -7.88 -3.28
CA TRP A 48 -8.94 -6.84 -4.25
C TRP A 48 -10.31 -7.10 -4.88
N LYS A 49 -11.03 -6.01 -5.10
CA LYS A 49 -12.35 -6.00 -5.75
C LYS A 49 -12.33 -5.30 -7.10
N GLN A 50 -13.39 -5.52 -7.89
CA GLN A 50 -13.66 -4.67 -9.04
C GLN A 50 -13.87 -3.21 -8.56
N GLY A 51 -13.41 -2.25 -9.38
CA GLY A 51 -13.41 -0.83 -9.04
C GLY A 51 -12.16 -0.39 -8.26
N LYS A 52 -12.29 0.69 -7.51
CA LYS A 52 -11.19 1.31 -6.75
C LYS A 52 -10.82 0.45 -5.54
N ASN A 53 -9.53 0.23 -5.36
CA ASN A 53 -8.92 -0.41 -4.20
C ASN A 53 -7.88 0.51 -3.57
N GLU A 54 -7.87 0.50 -2.25
CA GLU A 54 -6.82 1.09 -1.43
C GLU A 54 -6.09 -0.05 -0.73
N PHE A 55 -4.77 0.03 -0.65
CA PHE A 55 -3.95 -1.04 -0.12
C PHE A 55 -2.65 -0.49 0.45
N VAL A 56 -1.95 -1.36 1.16
CA VAL A 56 -0.60 -1.16 1.64
C VAL A 56 0.32 -2.15 0.95
N LEU A 57 1.44 -1.64 0.46
CA LEU A 57 2.58 -2.43 0.03
C LEU A 57 3.70 -2.24 1.06
N GLU A 58 4.20 -3.34 1.60
CA GLU A 58 5.30 -3.34 2.56
C GLU A 58 6.48 -4.13 2.00
N LEU A 59 7.68 -3.57 2.10
CA LEU A 59 8.94 -4.20 1.75
C LEU A 59 9.79 -4.33 3.01
N THR A 60 10.07 -5.57 3.41
CA THR A 60 10.95 -5.89 4.54
C THR A 60 12.08 -6.81 4.12
N SER A 61 13.21 -6.73 4.82
CA SER A 61 14.35 -7.61 4.64
C SER A 61 13.98 -9.04 5.01
N ALA A 62 14.30 -9.99 4.14
CA ALA A 62 14.08 -11.42 4.38
C ALA A 62 14.97 -11.98 5.51
N LYS A 63 16.03 -11.26 5.87
CA LYS A 63 17.03 -11.67 6.87
C LYS A 63 16.57 -11.39 8.30
N ASP A 64 16.08 -10.18 8.54
CA ASP A 64 15.83 -9.63 9.88
C ASP A 64 14.48 -8.92 10.00
N LYS A 65 13.66 -8.95 8.95
CA LYS A 65 12.33 -8.32 8.87
C LYS A 65 12.34 -6.80 9.04
N GLN A 66 13.51 -6.16 8.96
CA GLN A 66 13.59 -4.70 9.02
C GLN A 66 13.02 -4.08 7.75
N PRO A 67 12.40 -2.89 7.82
CA PRO A 67 11.92 -2.20 6.63
C PRO A 67 13.04 -1.93 5.63
N ILE A 68 12.72 -2.04 4.35
CA ILE A 68 13.65 -1.67 3.27
C ILE A 68 13.42 -0.22 2.90
N ASP A 69 14.49 0.57 2.95
CA ASP A 69 14.50 1.90 2.38
C ASP A 69 14.61 1.80 0.84
N ALA A 70 13.52 2.13 0.15
CA ALA A 70 13.48 2.22 -1.31
C ALA A 70 12.92 3.58 -1.75
N SER A 71 13.70 4.28 -2.55
CA SER A 71 13.39 5.61 -3.08
C SER A 71 12.42 5.57 -4.27
N LYS A 72 12.40 4.45 -5.00
CA LYS A 72 11.47 4.22 -6.10
C LYS A 72 10.84 2.86 -5.93
N VAL A 73 9.53 2.84 -5.75
CA VAL A 73 8.74 1.60 -5.70
C VAL A 73 7.61 1.71 -6.72
N SER A 74 7.41 0.65 -7.50
CA SER A 74 6.31 0.57 -8.44
C SER A 74 5.55 -0.74 -8.28
N LEU A 75 4.24 -0.68 -8.50
CA LEU A 75 3.38 -1.84 -8.62
C LEU A 75 2.56 -1.68 -9.88
N ASN A 76 2.68 -2.65 -10.77
CA ASN A 76 1.80 -2.79 -11.93
C ASN A 76 1.19 -4.19 -11.95
N THR A 77 0.11 -4.32 -12.69
CA THR A 77 -0.61 -5.57 -12.87
C THR A 77 -0.85 -5.80 -14.35
N SER A 78 -0.88 -7.06 -14.73
CA SER A 78 -1.24 -7.50 -16.07
C SER A 78 -2.24 -8.65 -16.02
N MET A 79 -3.16 -8.69 -16.97
CA MET A 79 -4.00 -9.86 -17.25
C MET A 79 -3.79 -10.27 -18.70
N THR A 80 -3.45 -11.53 -18.92
CA THR A 80 -3.31 -12.07 -20.28
C THR A 80 -4.68 -12.21 -20.91
N MET A 81 -4.84 -11.73 -22.13
CA MET A 81 -6.07 -11.86 -22.91
C MET A 81 -5.79 -12.67 -24.18
N PRO A 82 -6.49 -13.79 -24.43
CA PRO A 82 -6.29 -14.58 -25.65
C PRO A 82 -6.51 -13.75 -26.91
N GLY A 83 -5.55 -13.77 -27.83
CA GLY A 83 -5.65 -13.08 -29.12
C GLY A 83 -5.61 -11.55 -29.06
N MET A 84 -5.36 -10.95 -27.88
CA MET A 84 -5.29 -9.50 -27.68
C MET A 84 -4.05 -9.10 -26.87
N ALA A 85 -3.73 -7.82 -26.87
CA ALA A 85 -2.71 -7.28 -25.97
C ALA A 85 -3.11 -7.48 -24.50
N PRO A 86 -2.16 -7.72 -23.57
CA PRO A 86 -2.48 -7.85 -22.15
C PRO A 86 -3.11 -6.58 -21.60
N MET A 87 -4.11 -6.73 -20.72
CA MET A 87 -4.67 -5.61 -20.00
C MET A 87 -3.73 -5.24 -18.86
N ILE A 88 -3.24 -4.00 -18.84
CA ILE A 88 -2.30 -3.50 -17.82
C ILE A 88 -3.00 -2.47 -16.94
N ALA A 89 -2.78 -2.55 -15.62
CA ALA A 89 -3.16 -1.50 -14.67
C ALA A 89 -2.00 -1.17 -13.73
N GLY A 90 -1.62 0.10 -13.67
CA GLY A 90 -0.62 0.62 -12.73
C GLY A 90 -1.27 1.11 -11.45
N ALA A 91 -0.60 0.89 -10.31
CA ALA A 91 -0.99 1.52 -9.06
C ALA A 91 -0.27 2.87 -8.89
N THR A 92 -0.94 3.80 -8.22
CA THR A 92 -0.26 4.97 -7.63
C THR A 92 0.23 4.56 -6.25
N LEU A 93 1.51 4.80 -5.96
CA LEU A 93 2.12 4.54 -4.65
C LEU A 93 2.67 5.84 -4.06
N SER A 94 2.46 6.05 -2.77
CA SER A 94 3.08 7.12 -1.99
C SER A 94 3.72 6.53 -0.72
N PRO A 95 4.90 7.01 -0.30
CA PRO A 95 5.48 6.61 0.97
C PRO A 95 4.50 6.84 2.13
N ASP A 96 4.48 5.90 3.07
CA ASP A 96 3.77 6.05 4.33
C ASP A 96 4.71 6.64 5.42
N LYS A 97 4.14 7.02 6.56
CA LYS A 97 4.91 7.42 7.76
C LYS A 97 5.79 6.30 8.32
N THR A 98 5.44 5.04 8.05
CA THR A 98 6.26 3.89 8.43
C THR A 98 7.28 3.58 7.30
N PRO A 99 8.60 3.53 7.59
CA PRO A 99 9.60 3.15 6.59
C PRO A 99 9.28 1.81 5.93
N GLY A 100 9.63 1.65 4.65
CA GLY A 100 9.36 0.44 3.86
C GLY A 100 7.89 0.16 3.57
N ARG A 101 6.97 1.04 4.01
CA ARG A 101 5.54 0.95 3.74
C ARG A 101 5.10 2.03 2.74
N TYR A 102 4.22 1.64 1.83
CA TYR A 102 3.69 2.50 0.77
C TYR A 102 2.17 2.37 0.72
N LEU A 103 1.49 3.50 0.72
CA LEU A 103 0.04 3.58 0.50
C LEU A 103 -0.21 3.52 -0.99
N GLY A 104 -1.09 2.62 -1.40
CA GLY A 104 -1.37 2.33 -2.79
C GLY A 104 -2.83 2.47 -3.17
N THR A 105 -3.07 2.94 -4.39
CA THR A 105 -4.41 2.90 -5.01
C THR A 105 -4.33 2.28 -6.39
N ILE A 106 -5.31 1.45 -6.74
CA ILE A 106 -5.44 0.84 -8.07
C ILE A 106 -6.91 0.60 -8.38
N THR A 107 -7.28 0.72 -9.65
CA THR A 107 -8.65 0.49 -10.13
C THR A 107 -8.67 -0.66 -11.12
N PHE A 108 -9.58 -1.62 -10.92
CA PHE A 108 -9.78 -2.73 -11.84
C PHE A 108 -11.14 -2.61 -12.55
N PRO A 109 -11.18 -2.65 -13.89
CA PRO A 109 -12.45 -2.57 -14.63
C PRO A 109 -13.26 -3.87 -14.56
N ASP A 110 -12.61 -5.00 -14.27
CA ASP A 110 -13.21 -6.34 -14.20
C ASP A 110 -12.60 -7.19 -13.07
N SER A 111 -13.18 -8.37 -12.84
CA SER A 111 -12.62 -9.41 -11.98
C SER A 111 -11.67 -10.32 -12.77
N GLY A 112 -10.87 -11.12 -12.06
CA GLY A 112 -9.96 -12.07 -12.67
C GLY A 112 -8.58 -12.08 -12.01
N THR A 113 -7.75 -13.03 -12.44
CA THR A 113 -6.38 -13.15 -11.94
C THR A 113 -5.48 -12.12 -12.60
N ARG A 114 -4.81 -11.34 -11.77
CA ARG A 114 -3.80 -10.37 -12.16
C ARG A 114 -2.42 -10.91 -11.83
N GLN A 115 -1.50 -10.85 -12.78
CA GLN A 115 -0.09 -10.98 -12.50
C GLN A 115 0.45 -9.63 -12.06
N VAL A 116 0.78 -9.53 -10.78
CA VAL A 116 1.36 -8.35 -10.14
C VAL A 116 2.87 -8.38 -10.36
N THR A 117 3.44 -7.24 -10.77
CA THR A 117 4.88 -7.00 -10.77
C THR A 117 5.17 -5.86 -9.80
N VAL A 118 6.05 -6.12 -8.84
CA VAL A 118 6.59 -5.10 -7.93
C VAL A 118 8.05 -4.89 -8.27
N THR A 119 8.49 -3.63 -8.29
CA THR A 119 9.90 -3.25 -8.46
C THR A 119 10.31 -2.26 -7.40
N TRP A 120 11.56 -2.32 -6.96
CA TRP A 120 12.13 -1.35 -6.02
C TRP A 120 13.56 -0.97 -6.41
N ASP A 121 13.95 0.26 -6.05
CA ASP A 121 15.29 0.82 -6.21
C ASP A 121 15.61 1.68 -4.97
N GLY A 122 16.72 1.36 -4.31
CA GLY A 122 17.16 2.02 -3.09
C GLY A 122 18.63 1.76 -2.76
N PRO A 123 19.14 2.30 -1.63
CA PRO A 123 20.54 2.14 -1.21
C PRO A 123 20.96 0.67 -1.04
N ALA A 124 20.03 -0.20 -0.69
CA ALA A 124 20.25 -1.65 -0.57
C ALA A 124 20.24 -2.39 -1.92
N GLY A 125 20.03 -1.68 -3.04
CA GLY A 125 20.02 -2.23 -4.39
C GLY A 125 18.65 -2.18 -5.07
N LYS A 126 18.59 -2.83 -6.24
CA LYS A 126 17.40 -2.93 -7.09
C LYS A 126 16.83 -4.33 -7.06
N GLY A 127 15.52 -4.46 -7.16
CA GLY A 127 14.89 -5.76 -7.25
C GLY A 127 13.51 -5.72 -7.88
N SER A 128 13.02 -6.90 -8.23
CA SER A 128 11.67 -7.10 -8.72
C SER A 128 11.15 -8.48 -8.31
N THR A 129 9.84 -8.56 -8.15
CA THR A 129 9.15 -9.83 -7.96
C THR A 129 7.82 -9.85 -8.69
N LYS A 130 7.34 -11.05 -9.01
CA LYS A 130 6.05 -11.27 -9.66
C LYS A 130 5.25 -12.32 -8.89
N PHE A 131 3.95 -12.10 -8.76
CA PHE A 131 3.03 -13.02 -8.12
C PHE A 131 1.61 -12.81 -8.63
N SER A 132 0.72 -13.77 -8.39
CA SER A 132 -0.66 -13.71 -8.85
C SER A 132 -1.60 -13.29 -7.73
N VAL A 133 -2.54 -12.38 -8.03
CA VAL A 133 -3.61 -11.96 -7.11
C VAL A 133 -4.94 -12.04 -7.85
N SER A 134 -5.97 -12.53 -7.17
CA SER A 134 -7.33 -12.54 -7.73
C SER A 134 -8.09 -11.26 -7.35
N VAL A 135 -8.72 -10.64 -8.34
CA VAL A 135 -9.72 -9.60 -8.17
C VAL A 135 -11.10 -10.27 -8.20
N ARG A 136 -11.93 -10.06 -7.18
CA ARG A 136 -13.26 -10.70 -7.04
C ARG A 136 -14.32 -9.71 -6.62
#